data_AF-A0A9D8Y0Q8-F1
#
_entry.id   AF-A0A9D8Y0Q8-F1
#
_cell.length_a   1.000
_cell.length_b   1.000
_cell.length_c   1.000
_cell.angle_alpha   90.00
_cell.angle_beta   90.00
_cell.angle_gamma   90.00
#
_symmetry.space_group_name_H-M   'P 1'
#
loop_
_entity.id
_entity.type
_entity.pdbx_description
1 polymer ?
#
loop_
_entity_poly.entity_id
_entity_poly.type
_entity_poly.pdbx_seq_one_letter_code
_entity_poly.pdbx_strand_id
1 'polypeptide(L)'
;MTDESGKGLLTSKEVPEWFTYPPGFLRIYNQGLVNFEPWKIIKEDRLRYRLQGLKNRYPKRNVIPFAERQDNDDVACFEKGVVGVVIIHDYASQGWESREGFDSFWDWLRSALEETIYWD
;
A
#
# COMPACT_ATOMS: atom_id res chain seq x y z
N MET A 1 -2.35 -19.67 -22.02
CA MET A 1 -1.82 -18.44 -21.39
C MET A 1 -2.82 -18.02 -20.34
N THR A 2 -2.63 -18.48 -19.11
CA THR A 2 -3.38 -17.95 -17.96
C THR A 2 -2.85 -16.55 -17.70
N ASP A 3 -3.74 -15.57 -17.72
CA ASP A 3 -3.48 -14.21 -17.29
C ASP A 3 -3.00 -14.25 -15.83
N GLU A 4 -1.71 -13.98 -15.60
CA GLU A 4 -1.11 -13.91 -14.27
C GLU A 4 -1.26 -12.52 -13.63
N SER A 5 -1.92 -11.58 -14.31
CA SER A 5 -2.09 -10.22 -13.79
C SER A 5 -2.99 -10.23 -12.55
N GLY A 6 -2.47 -9.70 -11.45
CA GLY A 6 -3.20 -9.54 -10.19
C GLY A 6 -3.19 -10.73 -9.22
N LYS A 7 -2.45 -11.82 -9.48
CA LYS A 7 -2.32 -12.92 -8.50
C LYS A 7 -1.70 -12.38 -7.20
N GLY A 8 -2.45 -12.37 -6.11
CA GLY A 8 -2.01 -11.87 -4.80
C GLY A 8 -2.54 -10.49 -4.38
N LEU A 9 -3.26 -9.76 -5.24
CA LEU A 9 -3.96 -8.53 -4.85
C LEU A 9 -5.38 -8.82 -4.32
N LEU A 10 -6.05 -7.79 -3.79
CA LEU A 10 -7.50 -7.86 -3.51
C LEU A 10 -8.28 -7.95 -4.83
N THR A 11 -9.22 -8.87 -4.90
CA THR A 11 -10.12 -9.04 -6.05
C THR A 11 -11.18 -7.93 -6.11
N SER A 12 -11.90 -7.85 -7.24
CA SER A 12 -13.05 -6.94 -7.41
C SER A 12 -14.16 -7.14 -6.37
N LYS A 13 -14.24 -8.32 -5.74
CA LYS A 13 -15.19 -8.62 -4.67
C LYS A 13 -14.71 -8.17 -3.28
N GLU A 14 -13.41 -7.95 -3.13
CA GLU A 14 -12.77 -7.61 -1.86
C GLU A 14 -12.47 -6.11 -1.75
N VAL A 15 -12.25 -5.44 -2.87
CA VAL A 15 -12.12 -3.98 -2.89
C VAL A 15 -13.48 -3.30 -2.72
N PRO A 16 -13.54 -2.17 -2.01
CA PRO A 16 -14.77 -1.40 -1.90
C PRO A 16 -15.09 -0.67 -3.21
N GLU A 17 -16.37 -0.34 -3.43
CA GLU A 17 -16.87 0.30 -4.67
C GLU A 17 -16.17 1.61 -5.03
N TRP A 18 -15.63 2.33 -4.04
CA TRP A 18 -14.93 3.60 -4.25
C TRP A 18 -13.50 3.42 -4.77
N PHE A 19 -12.97 2.20 -4.81
CA PHE A 19 -11.57 1.93 -5.09
C PHE A 19 -11.36 1.21 -6.42
N THR A 20 -10.34 1.65 -7.13
CA THR A 20 -9.74 0.92 -8.26
C THR A 20 -8.23 1.13 -8.19
N TYR A 21 -7.46 0.08 -8.43
CA TYR A 21 -6.01 0.19 -8.42
C TYR A 21 -5.53 1.19 -9.48
N PRO A 22 -4.60 2.10 -9.15
CA PRO A 22 -4.01 2.99 -10.15
C PRO A 22 -3.34 2.19 -11.28
N PRO A 23 -3.52 2.57 -12.56
CA PRO A 23 -2.87 1.88 -13.67
C PRO A 23 -1.34 1.82 -13.56
N GLY A 24 -0.73 2.84 -12.95
CA GLY A 24 0.70 2.86 -12.66
C GLY A 24 1.12 1.77 -11.69
N PHE A 25 0.36 1.58 -10.61
CA PHE A 25 0.61 0.51 -9.64
C PHE A 25 0.51 -0.87 -10.29
N LEU A 26 -0.55 -1.13 -11.06
CA LEU A 26 -0.74 -2.42 -11.74
C LEU A 26 0.41 -2.72 -12.72
N ARG A 27 0.91 -1.71 -13.42
CA ARG A 27 2.08 -1.88 -14.31
C ARG A 27 3.31 -2.36 -13.55
N ILE A 28 3.67 -1.68 -12.46
CA ILE A 28 4.83 -2.02 -11.62
C ILE A 28 4.66 -3.41 -11.00
N TYR A 29 3.47 -3.71 -10.48
CA TYR A 29 3.13 -5.02 -9.94
C TYR A 29 3.34 -6.15 -10.95
N ASN A 30 2.79 -5.97 -12.16
CA ASN A 30 2.85 -6.97 -13.23
C ASN A 30 4.26 -7.12 -13.82
N GLN A 31 5.14 -6.13 -13.64
CA GLN A 31 6.56 -6.22 -13.99
C GLN A 31 7.41 -6.95 -12.93
N GLY A 32 6.82 -7.34 -11.79
CA GLY A 32 7.54 -8.01 -10.70
C GLY A 32 8.38 -7.08 -9.83
N LEU A 33 8.29 -5.76 -10.03
CA LEU A 33 8.96 -4.74 -9.22
C LEU A 33 8.22 -4.56 -7.89
N VAL A 34 8.37 -5.54 -7.01
CA VAL A 34 7.54 -5.69 -5.80
C VAL A 34 8.32 -5.75 -4.50
N ASN A 35 9.65 -5.77 -4.58
CA ASN A 35 10.55 -5.68 -3.44
C ASN A 35 11.63 -4.64 -3.75
N PHE A 36 11.67 -3.57 -2.98
CA PHE A 36 12.63 -2.48 -3.08
C PHE A 36 12.86 -1.97 -1.66
N GLU A 37 13.64 -2.76 -0.92
CA GLU A 37 13.91 -2.53 0.51
C GLU A 37 14.29 -1.07 0.75
N PRO A 38 13.71 -0.40 1.77
CA PRO A 38 12.94 -0.98 2.87
C PRO A 38 11.47 -1.28 2.56
N TRP A 39 10.97 -0.94 1.36
CA TRP A 39 9.55 -1.14 1.01
C TRP A 39 9.30 -2.44 0.25
N LYS A 40 8.16 -3.04 0.53
CA LYS A 40 7.68 -4.22 -0.18
C LYS A 40 6.19 -4.14 -0.45
N ILE A 41 5.78 -4.51 -1.66
CA ILE A 41 4.37 -4.67 -2.01
C ILE A 41 3.77 -5.86 -1.26
N ILE A 42 2.67 -5.61 -0.55
CA ILE A 42 1.98 -6.63 0.24
C ILE A 42 1.12 -7.49 -0.68
N LYS A 43 1.16 -8.81 -0.50
CA LYS A 43 0.44 -9.78 -1.32
C LYS A 43 -0.31 -10.80 -0.47
N GLU A 44 -1.27 -11.45 -1.09
CA GLU A 44 -1.95 -12.67 -0.64
C GLU A 44 -2.57 -12.50 0.76
N ASP A 45 -2.32 -13.44 1.67
CA ASP A 45 -2.90 -13.44 3.00
C ASP A 45 -2.37 -12.30 3.86
N ARG A 46 -1.11 -11.88 3.63
CA ARG A 46 -0.53 -10.74 4.36
C ARG A 46 -1.27 -9.43 4.04
N LEU A 47 -1.71 -9.26 2.79
CA LEU A 47 -2.50 -8.10 2.38
C LEU A 47 -3.85 -8.05 3.09
N ARG A 48 -4.54 -9.20 3.16
CA ARG A 48 -5.85 -9.33 3.84
C ARG A 48 -5.72 -9.14 5.34
N TYR A 49 -4.69 -9.74 5.94
CA TYR A 49 -4.38 -9.55 7.35
C TYR A 49 -4.11 -8.08 7.68
N ARG A 50 -3.30 -7.40 6.87
CA ARG A 50 -2.98 -5.98 7.06
C ARG A 50 -4.22 -5.10 6.90
N LEU A 51 -5.03 -5.34 5.86
CA LEU A 51 -6.29 -4.62 5.65
C LEU A 51 -7.24 -4.76 6.86
N GLN A 52 -7.42 -5.99 7.36
CA GLN A 52 -8.28 -6.24 8.52
C GLN A 52 -7.72 -5.57 9.79
N GLY A 53 -6.40 -5.61 9.99
CA GLY A 53 -5.72 -4.96 11.10
C GLY A 53 -5.93 -3.44 11.12
N LEU A 54 -5.68 -2.78 9.98
CA LEU A 54 -5.89 -1.34 9.82
C LEU A 54 -7.35 -0.96 10.05
N LYS A 55 -8.31 -1.73 9.51
CA LYS A 55 -9.74 -1.49 9.73
C LYS A 55 -10.13 -1.59 11.20
N ASN A 56 -9.57 -2.54 11.94
CA ASN A 56 -9.84 -2.71 13.36
C ASN A 56 -9.24 -1.57 14.21
N ARG A 57 -8.02 -1.14 13.90
CA ARG A 57 -7.32 -0.08 14.65
C ARG A 57 -7.81 1.32 14.30
N TYR A 58 -8.15 1.57 13.04
CA TYR A 58 -8.54 2.88 12.53
C TYR A 58 -9.91 2.82 11.83
N PRO A 59 -11.00 2.48 12.55
CA PRO A 59 -12.31 2.22 11.94
C PRO A 59 -12.95 3.43 11.25
N LYS A 60 -12.43 4.65 11.48
CA LYS A 60 -12.88 5.88 10.81
C LYS A 60 -12.17 6.14 9.48
N ARG A 61 -11.09 5.42 9.17
CA ARG A 61 -10.32 5.57 7.94
C ARG A 61 -10.71 4.49 6.94
N ASN A 62 -10.84 4.90 5.68
CA ASN A 62 -11.21 4.02 4.58
C ASN A 62 -10.01 3.87 3.67
N VAL A 63 -9.19 2.85 3.94
CA VAL A 63 -7.88 2.69 3.31
C VAL A 63 -7.70 1.31 2.70
N ILE A 64 -6.90 1.25 1.63
CA ILE A 64 -6.44 0.02 0.98
C ILE A 64 -4.90 0.01 1.10
N PRO A 65 -4.32 -0.83 1.98
CA PRO A 65 -2.87 -0.96 2.05
C PRO A 65 -2.36 -1.61 0.77
N PHE A 66 -1.17 -1.23 0.33
CA PHE A 66 -0.54 -1.85 -0.85
C PHE A 66 0.95 -2.10 -0.69
N ALA A 67 1.64 -1.35 0.18
CA ALA A 67 3.05 -1.62 0.53
C ALA A 67 3.25 -1.50 2.03
N GLU A 68 4.21 -2.23 2.56
CA GLU A 68 4.68 -2.11 3.95
C GLU A 68 6.18 -1.84 3.93
N ARG A 69 6.63 -1.08 4.93
CA ARG A 69 8.03 -0.92 5.23
C ARG A 69 8.48 -2.09 6.10
N GLN A 70 9.69 -2.59 5.90
CA GLN A 70 10.16 -3.83 6.54
C GLN A 70 10.88 -3.60 7.87
N ASP A 71 11.28 -2.36 8.16
CA ASP A 71 12.06 -1.95 9.32
C ASP A 71 11.24 -1.26 10.40
N ASN A 72 10.00 -0.89 10.10
CA ASN A 72 9.06 -0.31 11.04
C ASN A 72 7.61 -0.70 10.67
N ASP A 73 6.64 -0.11 11.38
CA ASP A 73 5.22 -0.38 11.18
C ASP A 73 4.54 0.49 10.10
N ASP A 74 5.30 1.20 9.25
CA ASP A 74 4.73 2.05 8.22
C ASP A 74 4.09 1.24 7.07
N VAL A 75 2.92 1.70 6.65
CA VAL A 75 2.13 1.09 5.59
C VAL A 75 1.68 2.17 4.61
N ALA A 76 2.04 2.00 3.35
CA ALA A 76 1.55 2.84 2.26
C ALA A 76 0.15 2.39 1.86
N CYS A 77 -0.78 3.34 1.83
CA CYS A 77 -2.20 3.10 1.58
C CYS A 77 -2.77 4.04 0.52
N PHE A 78 -3.78 3.57 -0.20
CA PHE A 78 -4.73 4.43 -0.90
C PHE A 78 -5.90 4.75 0.03
N GLU A 79 -6.31 6.02 0.13
CA GLU A 79 -7.38 6.44 1.03
C GLU A 79 -8.56 7.08 0.30
N LYS A 80 -9.78 6.76 0.73
CA LYS A 80 -11.00 7.31 0.16
C LYS A 80 -11.01 8.84 0.26
N GLY A 81 -11.17 9.51 -0.88
CA GLY A 81 -11.24 10.98 -0.94
C GLY A 81 -9.88 11.68 -0.89
N VAL A 82 -8.78 10.93 -0.87
CA VAL A 82 -7.41 11.45 -0.95
C VAL A 82 -6.83 11.11 -2.31
N VAL A 83 -6.22 12.10 -2.96
CA VAL A 83 -5.45 11.87 -4.18
C VAL A 83 -4.05 11.39 -3.78
N GLY A 84 -3.57 10.32 -4.41
CA GLY A 84 -2.23 9.80 -4.19
C GLY A 84 -2.14 8.73 -3.10
N VAL A 85 -1.08 8.79 -2.29
CA VAL A 85 -0.71 7.77 -1.30
C VAL A 85 -0.57 8.40 0.08
N VAL A 86 -1.02 7.71 1.12
CA VAL A 86 -0.80 8.10 2.52
C VAL A 86 0.04 7.05 3.23
N ILE A 87 0.93 7.49 4.11
CA ILE A 87 1.70 6.62 4.99
C ILE A 87 1.04 6.58 6.37
N ILE A 88 0.69 5.36 6.79
CA ILE A 88 0.10 5.06 8.08
C ILE A 88 1.13 4.31 8.91
N HIS A 89 1.53 4.88 10.04
CA HIS A 89 2.30 4.18 11.06
C HIS A 89 1.36 3.25 11.83
N ASP A 90 1.31 2.01 11.39
CA ASP A 90 0.45 0.99 11.98
C ASP A 90 0.80 0.80 13.46
N TYR A 91 -0.20 0.49 14.29
CA TYR A 91 -0.10 0.43 15.76
C TYR A 91 0.09 1.75 16.53
N ALA A 92 0.19 2.90 15.86
CA ALA A 92 0.02 4.18 16.55
C ALA A 92 -1.38 4.32 17.18
N SER A 93 -1.49 5.12 18.24
CA SER A 93 -2.81 5.50 18.77
C SER A 93 -3.64 6.23 17.72
N GLN A 94 -4.94 5.96 17.71
CA GLN A 94 -5.87 6.57 16.75
C GLN A 94 -5.77 8.11 16.79
N GLY A 95 -5.61 8.73 15.61
CA GLY A 95 -5.40 10.16 15.42
C GLY A 95 -3.92 10.55 15.25
N TRP A 96 -2.98 9.64 15.52
CA TRP A 96 -1.53 9.87 15.44
C TRP A 96 -0.84 9.02 14.38
N GLU A 97 -1.60 8.21 13.64
CA GLU A 97 -1.04 7.23 12.72
C GLU A 97 -0.60 7.83 11.36
N SER A 98 -1.03 9.05 11.01
CA SER A 98 -0.63 9.67 9.74
C SER A 98 0.79 10.22 9.83
N ARG A 99 1.67 9.81 8.91
CA ARG A 99 3.07 10.28 8.86
C ARG A 99 3.31 11.25 7.71
N GLU A 100 3.00 10.80 6.50
CA GLU A 100 3.34 11.51 5.26
C GLU A 100 2.26 11.23 4.21
N GLY A 101 2.17 12.11 3.21
CA GLY A 101 1.34 11.94 2.03
C GLY A 101 2.11 12.29 0.76
N PHE A 102 1.76 11.60 -0.33
CA PHE A 102 2.31 11.81 -1.65
C PHE A 102 1.18 12.13 -2.62
N ASP A 103 1.36 13.12 -3.49
CA ASP A 103 0.34 13.57 -4.43
C ASP A 103 -0.03 12.51 -5.50
N SER A 104 0.83 11.51 -5.69
CA SER A 104 0.56 10.39 -6.59
C SER A 104 1.28 9.11 -6.18
N PHE A 105 0.85 7.99 -6.77
CA PHE A 105 1.59 6.73 -6.69
C PHE A 105 3.05 6.87 -7.18
N TRP A 106 3.30 7.72 -8.18
CA TRP A 106 4.64 7.91 -8.72
C TRP A 106 5.54 8.72 -7.81
N ASP A 107 4.98 9.68 -7.07
CA ASP A 107 5.72 10.42 -6.05
C ASP A 107 6.15 9.49 -4.92
N TRP A 108 5.23 8.64 -4.45
CA TRP A 108 5.56 7.60 -3.47
C TRP A 108 6.62 6.63 -4.00
N LEU A 109 6.46 6.12 -5.23
CA LEU A 109 7.42 5.15 -5.79
C LEU A 109 8.81 5.76 -5.96
N ARG A 110 8.90 7.02 -6.41
CA ARG A 110 10.19 7.73 -6.48
C ARG A 110 10.85 7.79 -5.11
N SER A 111 10.11 8.19 -4.07
CA SER A 111 10.62 8.24 -2.70
C SER A 111 11.06 6.87 -2.20
N ALA A 112 10.25 5.84 -2.41
CA ALA A 112 10.56 4.49 -1.96
C ALA A 112 11.82 3.91 -2.64
N LEU A 113 12.00 4.18 -3.94
CA LEU A 113 13.21 3.78 -4.66
C LEU A 113 14.44 4.57 -4.25
N GLU A 114 14.28 5.85 -3.92
CA GLU A 114 15.36 6.66 -3.37
C GLU A 114 15.82 6.11 -2.02
N GLU A 115 14.89 5.69 -1.15
CA GLU A 115 15.22 5.02 0.10
C GLU A 115 15.98 3.70 -0.12
N THR A 116 15.70 2.96 -1.19
CA THR A 116 16.47 1.76 -1.56
C THR A 116 17.94 2.05 -1.84
N ILE A 117 18.27 3.22 -2.37
CA ILE A 117 19.66 3.60 -2.64
C ILE A 117 20.44 3.78 -1.32
N TYR A 118 19.76 4.21 -0.26
CA TYR A 118 20.34 4.48 1.04
C TYR A 118 20.18 3.31 2.03
N TRP A 119 19.57 2.21 1.59
CA TRP A 119 19.33 1.03 2.40
C TRP A 119 20.55 0.09 2.38
N ASP A 120 21.22 -0.06 3.52
CA ASP A 120 22.39 -0.95 3.74
C ASP A 120 22.02 -2.18 4.58
#